data_AF-A0A8J5D2L9-F1
#
_entry.id   AF-A0A8J5D2L9-F1
#
_cell.length_a   1.000
_cell.length_b   1.000
_cell.length_c   1.000
_cell.angle_alpha   90.00
_cell.angle_beta   90.00
_cell.angle_gamma   90.00
#
_symmetry.space_group_name_H-M   'P 1'
#
loop_
_entity.id
_entity.type
_entity.pdbx_description
1 polymer ?
#
loop_
_entity_poly.entity_id
_entity_poly.type
_entity_poly.pdbx_seq_one_letter_code
_entity_poly.pdbx_strand_id
1 'polypeptide(L)'
;MDGYERIIVSCRDTDVLVLLTHFAGQLNGELWMRTGTRQERRYVAVHDIQLTPTMQRNILVYHAVTGCDTVSQPSGHGKKTTWKVFQQHGALLDDLGHGTLSESTIRSVEEFFCRIYSPASDETNINDVRYRMFQKGTKDQEKLPPSRKCLEQHIKRAHHQAQV
;
A
#
# COMPACT_ATOMS: atom_id res chain seq x y z
N MET A 1 -32.67 7.12 12.12
CA MET A 1 -31.74 8.25 12.35
C MET A 1 -31.37 8.76 10.98
N ASP A 2 -31.81 9.96 10.64
CA ASP A 2 -31.56 10.56 9.34
C ASP A 2 -30.11 11.05 9.31
N GLY A 3 -29.22 10.21 8.78
CA GLY A 3 -27.82 10.56 8.57
C GLY A 3 -27.67 11.60 7.47
N TYR A 4 -26.51 12.25 7.41
CA TYR A 4 -26.19 13.16 6.30
C TYR A 4 -26.17 12.38 4.98
N GLU A 5 -26.92 12.84 3.98
CA GLU A 5 -26.93 12.23 2.64
C GLU A 5 -25.61 12.43 1.89
N ARG A 6 -24.81 13.43 2.29
CA ARG A 6 -23.55 13.80 1.65
C ARG A 6 -22.52 14.31 2.64
N ILE A 7 -21.30 13.78 2.55
CA ILE A 7 -20.12 14.21 3.29
C ILE A 7 -19.07 14.73 2.31
N ILE A 8 -18.58 15.95 2.53
CA ILE A 8 -17.51 16.54 1.70
C ILE A 8 -16.30 16.83 2.58
N VAL A 9 -15.22 16.07 2.36
CA VAL A 9 -13.95 16.27 3.04
C VAL A 9 -13.06 17.15 2.18
N SER A 10 -12.67 18.32 2.70
CA SER A 10 -11.80 19.24 1.99
C SER A 10 -10.34 19.01 2.36
N CYS A 11 -9.58 18.35 1.49
CA CYS A 11 -8.14 18.16 1.67
C CYS A 11 -7.41 18.20 0.31
N ARG A 12 -6.17 18.69 0.30
CA ARG A 12 -5.30 18.63 -0.88
C ARG A 12 -4.38 17.40 -0.90
N ASP A 13 -4.16 16.81 0.27
CA ASP A 13 -3.30 15.66 0.46
C ASP A 13 -3.96 14.37 -0.04
N THR A 14 -3.25 13.61 -0.86
CA THR A 14 -3.72 12.34 -1.41
C THR A 14 -3.81 11.24 -0.37
N ASP A 15 -3.09 11.35 0.75
CA ASP A 15 -3.13 10.33 1.80
C ASP A 15 -4.49 10.31 2.48
N VAL A 16 -5.18 11.46 2.53
CA VAL A 16 -6.58 11.53 2.94
C VAL A 16 -7.49 10.79 1.97
N LEU A 17 -7.22 10.76 0.67
CA LEU A 17 -8.02 9.96 -0.26
C LEU A 17 -7.95 8.47 0.06
N VAL A 18 -6.78 7.97 0.46
CA VAL A 18 -6.57 6.57 0.86
C VAL A 18 -7.39 6.24 2.12
N LEU A 19 -7.36 7.11 3.13
CA LEU A 19 -8.17 7.00 4.34
C LEU A 19 -9.67 6.99 4.02
N LEU A 20 -10.14 7.97 3.24
CA LEU A 20 -11.54 8.07 2.84
C LEU A 20 -11.98 6.84 2.05
N THR A 21 -11.11 6.32 1.17
CA THR A 21 -11.39 5.09 0.43
C THR A 21 -11.60 3.94 1.40
N HIS A 22 -10.72 3.73 2.38
CA HIS A 22 -10.83 2.66 3.37
C HIS A 22 -12.14 2.71 4.18
N PHE A 23 -12.50 3.89 4.69
CA PHE A 23 -13.66 4.08 5.56
C PHE A 23 -14.98 4.30 4.80
N ALA A 24 -14.97 4.42 3.48
CA ALA A 24 -16.16 4.74 2.67
C ALA A 24 -17.35 3.81 2.98
N GLY A 25 -17.11 2.50 3.08
CA GLY A 25 -18.16 1.51 3.36
C GLY A 25 -18.76 1.57 4.77
N GLN A 26 -18.15 2.31 5.70
CA GLN A 26 -18.64 2.51 7.07
C GLN A 26 -19.51 3.77 7.19
N LEU A 27 -19.52 4.61 6.15
CA LEU A 27 -20.27 5.86 6.12
C LEU A 27 -21.53 5.68 5.27
N ASN A 28 -22.63 6.29 5.71
CA ASN A 28 -23.86 6.35 4.94
C ASN A 28 -23.83 7.59 4.03
N GLY A 29 -24.40 7.45 2.83
CA GLY A 29 -24.52 8.54 1.86
C GLY A 29 -23.29 8.74 0.97
N GLU A 30 -23.29 9.83 0.22
CA GLU A 30 -22.23 10.14 -0.73
C GLU A 30 -20.99 10.69 -0.03
N LEU A 31 -19.84 10.04 -0.21
CA LEU A 31 -18.55 10.55 0.26
C LEU A 31 -17.77 11.23 -0.88
N TRP A 32 -17.43 12.50 -0.69
CA TRP A 32 -16.67 13.29 -1.64
C TRP A 32 -15.39 13.85 -1.01
N MET A 33 -14.31 13.87 -1.80
CA MET A 33 -13.10 14.61 -1.47
C MET A 33 -12.99 15.84 -2.35
N ARG A 34 -12.98 17.03 -1.75
CA ARG A 34 -12.67 18.29 -2.43
C ARG A 34 -11.17 18.55 -2.38
N THR A 35 -10.52 18.60 -3.54
CA THR A 35 -9.09 18.86 -3.72
C THR A 35 -8.84 19.95 -4.78
N GLY A 36 -7.58 20.27 -5.06
CA GLY A 36 -7.16 21.28 -6.03
C GLY A 36 -6.98 22.67 -5.44
N THR A 37 -6.84 23.68 -6.30
CA THR A 37 -6.63 25.08 -5.90
C THR A 37 -7.95 25.85 -5.91
N ARG A 38 -7.94 27.12 -5.48
CA ARG A 38 -9.13 27.98 -5.57
C ARG A 38 -9.63 28.12 -7.02
N GLN A 39 -8.72 28.12 -7.98
CA GLN A 39 -8.97 28.30 -9.42
C GLN A 39 -9.34 26.99 -10.12
N GLU A 40 -8.74 25.87 -9.70
CA GLU A 40 -8.98 24.54 -10.26
C GLU A 40 -9.46 23.58 -9.16
N ARG A 41 -10.74 23.69 -8.79
CA ARG A 41 -11.34 22.80 -7.79
C ARG A 41 -11.72 21.48 -8.44
N ARG A 42 -11.39 20.38 -7.77
CA ARG A 42 -11.79 19.03 -8.17
C ARG A 42 -12.56 18.36 -7.03
N TYR A 43 -13.60 17.64 -7.39
CA TYR A 43 -14.35 16.78 -6.49
C TYR A 43 -14.12 15.34 -6.93
N VAL A 44 -13.67 14.49 -6.01
CA VAL A 44 -13.51 13.06 -6.22
C VAL A 44 -14.65 12.37 -5.50
N ALA A 45 -15.50 11.64 -6.24
CA ALA A 45 -16.52 10.77 -5.68
C ALA A 45 -15.83 9.53 -5.10
N VAL A 46 -15.60 9.52 -3.79
CA VAL A 46 -14.90 8.40 -3.13
C VAL A 46 -15.77 7.15 -3.13
N HIS A 47 -17.10 7.32 -3.00
CA HIS A 47 -18.08 6.25 -3.04
C HIS A 47 -18.15 5.52 -4.39
N ASP A 48 -17.66 6.13 -5.47
CA ASP A 48 -17.59 5.50 -6.80
C ASP A 48 -16.30 4.70 -7.01
N ILE A 49 -15.32 4.79 -6.10
CA ILE A 49 -14.06 4.05 -6.21
C ILE A 49 -14.32 2.57 -5.93
N GLN A 50 -14.31 1.76 -6.98
CA GLN A 50 -14.51 0.33 -6.90
C GLN A 50 -13.18 -0.38 -6.58
N LEU A 51 -13.08 -0.94 -5.38
CA LEU A 51 -12.00 -1.84 -4.98
C LEU A 51 -12.56 -3.25 -4.74
N THR A 52 -11.76 -4.29 -4.97
CA THR A 52 -12.13 -5.62 -4.51
C THR A 52 -12.17 -5.64 -2.97
N PRO A 53 -12.92 -6.57 -2.33
CA PRO A 53 -12.98 -6.64 -0.87
C PRO A 53 -11.59 -6.74 -0.21
N THR A 54 -10.67 -7.49 -0.81
CA THR A 54 -9.28 -7.59 -0.36
C THR A 54 -8.54 -6.26 -0.48
N MET A 55 -8.65 -5.58 -1.62
CA MET A 55 -8.00 -4.28 -1.82
C MET A 55 -8.54 -3.23 -0.86
N GLN A 56 -9.86 -3.22 -0.65
CA GLN A 56 -10.54 -2.30 0.27
C GLN A 56 -10.02 -2.45 1.70
N ARG A 57 -9.95 -3.70 2.18
CA ARG A 57 -9.41 -4.03 3.52
C ARG A 57 -7.94 -3.63 3.65
N ASN A 58 -7.15 -3.86 2.60
CA ASN A 58 -5.68 -3.72 2.68
C ASN A 58 -5.14 -2.40 2.12
N ILE A 59 -5.98 -1.43 1.75
CA ILE A 59 -5.50 -0.20 1.09
C ILE A 59 -4.58 0.65 1.98
N LEU A 60 -4.84 0.68 3.30
CA LEU A 60 -4.02 1.43 4.26
C LEU A 60 -2.65 0.78 4.46
N VAL A 61 -2.63 -0.54 4.66
CA VAL A 61 -1.38 -1.31 4.85
C VAL A 61 -0.57 -1.33 3.56
N TYR A 62 -1.21 -1.40 2.40
CA TYR A 62 -0.58 -1.19 1.10
C TYR A 62 0.05 0.19 1.01
N HIS A 63 -0.68 1.24 1.38
CA HIS A 63 -0.18 2.60 1.33
C HIS A 63 1.06 2.77 2.22
N ALA A 64 1.01 2.28 3.46
CA ALA A 64 2.12 2.31 4.40
C ALA A 64 3.33 1.51 3.88
N VAL A 65 3.15 0.25 3.49
CA VAL A 65 4.28 -0.63 3.12
C VAL A 65 4.92 -0.26 1.79
N THR A 66 4.20 0.41 0.89
CA THR A 66 4.74 0.92 -0.38
C THR A 66 5.24 2.36 -0.32
N GLY A 67 5.20 2.96 0.87
CA GLY A 67 5.74 4.29 1.15
C GLY A 67 4.67 5.33 1.43
N CYS A 68 4.87 6.05 2.52
CA CYS A 68 4.11 7.21 2.98
C CYS A 68 5.08 8.19 3.66
N ASP A 69 4.58 9.24 4.32
CA ASP A 69 5.44 10.23 4.99
C ASP A 69 6.42 9.64 6.02
N THR A 70 6.05 8.55 6.68
CA THR A 70 6.84 7.97 7.78
C THR A 70 7.54 6.65 7.42
N VAL A 71 7.14 6.03 6.31
CA VAL A 71 7.60 4.72 5.85
C VAL A 71 8.20 4.84 4.46
N SER A 72 9.40 4.28 4.25
CA SER A 72 10.08 4.34 2.94
C SER A 72 9.30 3.62 1.83
N GLN A 73 9.71 3.79 0.58
CA GLN A 73 9.14 3.03 -0.54
C GLN A 73 10.13 1.97 -1.06
N PRO A 74 9.67 0.91 -1.76
CA PRO A 74 10.58 -0.02 -2.42
C PRO A 74 11.35 0.72 -3.52
N SER A 75 12.68 0.73 -3.44
CA SER A 75 13.52 1.46 -4.39
C SER A 75 13.26 1.02 -5.84
N GLY A 76 13.15 1.99 -6.75
CA GLY A 76 12.82 1.77 -8.16
C GLY A 76 11.33 1.52 -8.44
N HIS A 77 10.47 1.43 -7.41
CA HIS A 77 9.05 1.13 -7.55
C HIS A 77 8.18 2.16 -6.84
N GLY A 78 7.40 2.92 -7.62
CA GLY A 78 6.38 3.82 -7.09
C GLY A 78 5.00 3.16 -7.01
N LYS A 79 4.01 3.88 -6.47
CA LYS A 79 2.63 3.37 -6.33
C LYS A 79 2.03 2.88 -7.64
N LYS A 80 2.37 3.48 -8.80
CA LYS A 80 1.92 3.01 -10.12
C LYS A 80 2.39 1.58 -10.43
N THR A 81 3.63 1.23 -10.08
CA THR A 81 4.19 -0.10 -10.35
C THR A 81 3.73 -1.11 -9.32
N THR A 82 3.70 -0.74 -8.04
CA THR A 82 3.27 -1.63 -6.95
C THR A 82 1.75 -1.88 -6.98
N TRP A 83 0.95 -0.98 -7.56
CA TRP A 83 -0.50 -1.15 -7.65
C TRP A 83 -0.89 -2.41 -8.41
N LYS A 84 -0.18 -2.76 -9.49
CA LYS A 84 -0.46 -3.98 -10.26
C LYS A 84 -0.25 -5.24 -9.42
N VAL A 85 0.81 -5.23 -8.60
CA VAL A 85 1.09 -6.32 -7.66
C VAL A 85 0.01 -6.37 -6.58
N PHE A 86 -0.42 -5.22 -6.07
CA PHE A 86 -1.50 -5.13 -5.09
C PHE A 86 -2.83 -5.66 -5.62
N GLN A 87 -3.17 -5.39 -6.88
CA GLN A 87 -4.38 -5.93 -7.51
C GLN A 87 -4.39 -7.46 -7.57
N GLN A 88 -3.22 -8.09 -7.74
CA GLN A 88 -3.09 -9.54 -7.90
C GLN A 88 -2.82 -10.27 -6.58
N HIS A 89 -2.05 -9.65 -5.69
CA HIS A 89 -1.47 -10.27 -4.50
C HIS A 89 -1.80 -9.50 -3.22
N GLY A 90 -2.85 -8.67 -3.22
CA GLY A 90 -3.22 -7.85 -2.06
C GLY A 90 -3.53 -8.67 -0.80
N ALA A 91 -3.92 -9.94 -0.93
CA ALA A 91 -4.17 -10.85 0.19
C ALA A 91 -2.92 -11.15 1.03
N LEU A 92 -1.72 -11.01 0.45
CA LEU A 92 -0.45 -11.16 1.19
C LEU A 92 -0.25 -10.11 2.29
N LEU A 93 -1.10 -9.07 2.31
CA LEU A 93 -1.07 -7.99 3.29
C LEU A 93 -2.17 -8.11 4.36
N ASP A 94 -3.01 -9.17 4.34
CA ASP A 94 -4.24 -9.27 5.16
C ASP A 94 -3.99 -9.11 6.68
N ASP A 95 -2.86 -9.61 7.20
CA ASP A 95 -2.55 -9.56 8.64
C ASP A 95 -1.66 -8.36 9.04
N LEU A 96 -1.18 -7.59 8.06
CA LEU A 96 -0.32 -6.43 8.36
C LEU A 96 -1.16 -5.33 9.02
N GLY A 97 -0.62 -4.63 10.01
CA GLY A 97 -1.35 -3.59 10.75
C GLY A 97 -2.35 -4.11 11.77
N HIS A 98 -2.49 -5.44 11.95
CA HIS A 98 -3.41 -6.04 12.91
C HIS A 98 -2.66 -6.80 14.01
N GLY A 99 -3.06 -6.56 15.26
CA GLY A 99 -2.52 -7.28 16.42
C GLY A 99 -0.99 -7.27 16.53
N THR A 100 -0.45 -8.36 17.08
CA THR A 100 1.00 -8.57 17.19
C THR A 100 1.57 -9.06 15.85
N LEU A 101 2.61 -8.39 15.36
CA LEU A 101 3.29 -8.78 14.12
C LEU A 101 3.92 -10.17 14.28
N SER A 102 3.46 -11.12 13.45
CA SER A 102 3.93 -12.50 13.44
C SER A 102 4.99 -12.74 12.34
N GLU A 103 5.80 -13.79 12.49
CA GLU A 103 6.75 -14.21 11.45
C GLU A 103 6.03 -14.65 10.16
N SER A 104 4.82 -15.21 10.23
CA SER A 104 4.03 -15.56 9.04
C SER A 104 3.55 -14.31 8.29
N THR A 105 3.18 -13.25 9.02
CA THR A 105 2.85 -11.95 8.41
C THR A 105 4.09 -11.35 7.73
N ILE A 106 5.25 -11.39 8.38
CA ILE A 106 6.52 -10.91 7.81
C ILE A 106 6.84 -11.65 6.50
N ARG A 107 6.70 -12.99 6.48
CA ARG A 107 6.93 -13.79 5.26
C ARG A 107 5.93 -13.50 4.15
N SER A 108 4.66 -13.28 4.48
CA SER A 108 3.64 -12.92 3.48
C SER A 108 3.95 -11.57 2.83
N VAL A 109 4.35 -10.58 3.64
CA VAL A 109 4.76 -9.27 3.12
C VAL A 109 6.10 -9.36 2.38
N GLU A 110 7.02 -10.24 2.78
CA GLU A 110 8.25 -10.52 2.03
C GLU A 110 7.93 -11.08 0.64
N GLU A 111 6.99 -12.02 0.53
CA GLU A 111 6.53 -12.51 -0.76
C GLU A 111 5.95 -11.36 -1.61
N PHE A 112 5.16 -10.47 -1.01
CA PHE A 112 4.63 -9.29 -1.71
C PHE A 112 5.77 -8.44 -2.30
N PHE A 113 6.86 -8.23 -1.56
CA PHE A 113 8.06 -7.54 -2.07
C PHE A 113 8.77 -8.34 -3.17
N CYS A 114 8.84 -9.67 -3.05
CA CYS A 114 9.39 -10.50 -4.12
C CYS A 114 8.59 -10.33 -5.43
N ARG A 115 7.25 -10.25 -5.36
CA ARG A 115 6.40 -9.96 -6.53
C ARG A 115 6.60 -8.54 -7.10
N ILE A 116 6.97 -7.56 -6.27
CA ILE A 116 7.34 -6.21 -6.75
C ILE A 116 8.60 -6.24 -7.61
N TYR A 117 9.66 -6.88 -7.11
CA TYR A 117 10.96 -6.90 -7.78
C TYR A 117 11.06 -7.99 -8.88
N SER A 118 10.24 -9.04 -8.79
CA SER A 118 10.26 -10.17 -9.72
C SER A 118 8.85 -10.69 -10.02
N PRO A 119 8.01 -9.90 -10.72
CA PRO A 119 6.59 -10.23 -10.91
C PRO A 119 6.33 -11.52 -11.71
N ALA A 120 7.30 -12.00 -12.49
CA ALA A 120 7.19 -13.24 -13.26
C ALA A 120 7.74 -14.48 -12.53
N SER A 121 8.14 -14.34 -11.27
CA SER A 121 8.82 -15.37 -10.48
C SER A 121 7.98 -15.76 -9.27
N ASP A 122 8.04 -17.03 -8.90
CA ASP A 122 7.44 -17.58 -7.67
C ASP A 122 8.40 -17.60 -6.48
N GLU A 123 9.52 -16.86 -6.55
CA GLU A 123 10.40 -16.69 -5.40
C GLU A 123 9.69 -15.89 -4.30
N THR A 124 9.80 -16.39 -3.07
CA THR A 124 9.19 -15.78 -1.88
C THR A 124 10.23 -15.28 -0.87
N ASN A 125 11.52 -15.45 -1.18
CA ASN A 125 12.64 -15.00 -0.35
C ASN A 125 13.32 -13.81 -1.01
N ILE A 126 13.33 -12.66 -0.33
CA ILE A 126 13.82 -11.41 -0.94
C ILE A 126 15.34 -11.42 -1.15
N ASN A 127 16.09 -12.22 -0.37
CA ASN A 127 17.53 -12.36 -0.55
C ASN A 127 17.85 -13.14 -1.84
N ASP A 128 17.04 -14.15 -2.17
CA ASP A 128 17.22 -14.93 -3.41
C ASP A 128 16.92 -14.05 -4.62
N VAL A 129 15.84 -13.26 -4.56
CA VAL A 129 15.51 -12.24 -5.57
C VAL A 129 16.67 -11.24 -5.71
N ARG A 130 17.20 -10.75 -4.59
CA ARG A 130 18.34 -9.82 -4.56
C ARG A 130 19.59 -10.42 -5.19
N TYR A 131 19.92 -11.66 -4.84
CA TYR A 131 21.09 -12.36 -5.37
C TYR A 131 20.96 -12.61 -6.87
N ARG A 132 19.81 -13.08 -7.33
CA ARG A 132 19.52 -13.29 -8.77
C ARG A 132 19.58 -11.99 -9.57
N MET A 133 19.04 -10.88 -9.05
CA MET A 133 19.13 -9.57 -9.70
C MET A 133 20.58 -9.08 -9.78
N PHE A 134 21.38 -9.34 -8.74
CA PHE A 134 22.81 -9.06 -8.76
C PHE A 134 23.55 -9.88 -9.81
N GLN A 135 23.30 -11.19 -9.88
CA GLN A 135 23.89 -12.09 -10.90
C GLN A 135 23.54 -11.67 -12.34
N LYS A 136 22.34 -11.13 -12.57
CA LYS A 136 21.92 -10.60 -13.88
C LYS A 136 22.57 -9.26 -14.25
N GLY A 137 23.53 -8.78 -13.46
CA GLY A 137 24.32 -7.60 -13.78
C GLY A 137 23.66 -6.27 -13.42
N THR A 138 22.75 -6.25 -12.44
CA THR A 138 22.24 -4.99 -11.88
C THR A 138 23.39 -4.22 -11.25
N LYS A 139 23.92 -3.20 -11.95
CA LYS A 139 25.09 -2.43 -11.53
C LYS A 139 24.77 -1.39 -10.45
N ASP A 140 23.52 -0.93 -10.42
CA ASP A 140 23.04 0.05 -9.45
C ASP A 140 22.53 -0.68 -8.20
N GLN A 141 23.30 -0.62 -7.11
CA GLN A 141 22.97 -1.30 -5.87
C GLN A 141 21.67 -0.79 -5.25
N GLU A 142 21.28 0.46 -5.52
CA GLU A 142 20.02 1.04 -5.04
C GLU A 142 18.81 0.42 -5.72
N LYS A 143 18.97 -0.18 -6.92
CA LYS A 143 17.88 -0.88 -7.63
C LYS A 143 17.70 -2.33 -7.19
N LEU A 144 18.58 -2.84 -6.34
CA LEU A 144 18.44 -4.17 -5.77
C LEU A 144 17.33 -4.17 -4.70
N PRO A 145 16.57 -5.26 -4.56
CA PRO A 145 15.63 -5.45 -3.46
C PRO A 145 16.32 -5.30 -2.11
N PRO A 146 15.65 -4.84 -1.04
CA PRO A 146 16.27 -4.77 0.28
C PRO A 146 16.75 -6.15 0.75
N SER A 147 17.73 -6.21 1.66
CA SER A 147 18.00 -7.46 2.37
C SER A 147 16.80 -7.84 3.24
N ARG A 148 16.62 -9.13 3.54
CA ARG A 148 15.55 -9.60 4.45
C ARG A 148 15.53 -8.83 5.77
N LYS A 149 16.70 -8.59 6.38
CA LYS A 149 16.81 -7.85 7.65
C LYS A 149 16.34 -6.40 7.53
N CYS A 150 16.69 -5.73 6.44
CA CYS A 150 16.21 -4.36 6.18
C CYS A 150 14.70 -4.36 5.94
N LEU A 151 14.21 -5.32 5.16
CA LEU A 151 12.79 -5.47 4.88
C LEU A 151 11.98 -5.74 6.15
N GLU A 152 12.50 -6.56 7.07
CA GLU A 152 11.83 -6.83 8.35
C GLU A 152 11.61 -5.55 9.17
N GLN A 153 12.60 -4.64 9.22
CA GLN A 153 12.47 -3.36 9.92
C GLN A 153 11.49 -2.43 9.20
N HIS A 154 11.50 -2.45 7.87
CA HIS A 154 10.52 -1.74 7.04
C HIS A 154 9.09 -2.23 7.34
N ILE A 155 8.88 -3.55 7.40
CA ILE A 155 7.60 -4.18 7.73
C ILE A 155 7.15 -3.81 9.14
N LYS A 156 8.04 -3.85 10.14
CA LYS A 156 7.72 -3.43 11.51
C LYS A 156 7.20 -1.99 11.57
N ARG A 157 7.83 -1.10 10.82
CA ARG A 157 7.39 0.30 10.75
C ARG A 157 6.04 0.43 10.04
N ALA A 158 5.88 -0.23 8.90
CA ALA A 158 4.60 -0.23 8.17
C ALA A 158 3.45 -0.82 9.00
N HIS A 159 3.72 -1.89 9.76
CA HIS A 159 2.77 -2.50 10.68
C HIS A 159 2.29 -1.50 11.72
N HIS A 160 3.22 -0.80 12.38
CA HIS A 160 2.87 0.21 13.37
C HIS A 160 2.10 1.39 12.77
N GLN A 161 2.52 1.86 11.59
CA GLN A 161 1.88 3.00 10.91
C GLN A 161 0.43 2.69 10.47
N ALA A 162 0.14 1.43 10.16
CA ALA A 162 -1.15 1.00 9.64
C ALA A 162 -2.09 0.42 10.72
N GLN A 163 -1.71 0.46 11.99
CA GLN A 163 -2.60 0.16 13.11
C GLN A 163 -3.59 1.31 13.27
N VAL A 164 -4.81 1.13 12.76
CA VAL A 164 -5.91 2.10 12.83
C VAL A 164 -7.13 1.50 13.52
#